data_AF-A0A101WMG4-F1
#
_entry.id   AF-A0A101WMG4-F1
#
_cell.length_a   1.000
_cell.length_b   1.000
_cell.length_c   1.000
_cell.angle_alpha   90.00
_cell.angle_beta   90.00
_cell.angle_gamma   90.00
#
_symmetry.space_group_name_H-M   'P 1'
#
loop_
_entity.id
_entity.type
_entity.pdbx_description
1 polymer ?
#
loop_
_entity_poly.entity_id
_entity_poly.type
_entity_poly.pdbx_seq_one_letter_code
_entity_poly.pdbx_strand_id
1 'polypeptide(L)'
;METYRVKVGAKGEIVLPLDLRKLFGLVAEDTLDLCVDSEGKVFVRTAERSVRPLSDFFEDLIIGDLLADGCTGDCLKTKLLKCKLKLSTVLDRLSEEAHRAHKNGQSMKWWETQALASQSINKTSKGIYDVMLTTRSIHDLVVLREEELREIPAVFKSLEQDPSAFKRLKGPYYETYRVSFRCGCKEYRVVYTVFAPENLIVVLTVGAREVLYERLKCIA
;
A
#
# COMPACT_ATOMS: atom_id res chain seq x y z
N MET A 1 -16.15 17.90 -11.56
CA MET A 1 -15.79 17.20 -12.81
C MET A 1 -14.70 18.02 -13.46
N GLU A 2 -13.49 17.48 -13.56
CA GLU A 2 -12.36 18.16 -14.18
C GLU A 2 -12.26 17.72 -15.64
N THR A 3 -12.12 18.69 -16.55
CA THR A 3 -12.04 18.43 -17.99
C THR A 3 -10.63 18.72 -18.48
N TYR A 4 -9.95 17.68 -18.97
CA TYR A 4 -8.60 17.80 -19.52
C TYR A 4 -8.67 17.82 -21.05
N ARG A 5 -8.05 18.83 -21.68
CA ARG A 5 -7.92 18.86 -23.14
C ARG A 5 -6.72 18.01 -23.56
N VAL A 6 -6.98 16.95 -24.32
CA VAL A 6 -5.95 16.13 -24.97
C VAL A 6 -5.84 16.54 -26.44
N LYS A 7 -4.63 16.42 -27.01
CA LYS A 7 -4.40 16.69 -28.44
C LYS A 7 -4.15 15.38 -29.18
N VAL A 8 -4.63 15.29 -30.41
CA VAL A 8 -4.23 14.23 -31.34
C VAL A 8 -3.02 14.73 -32.12
N GLY A 9 -1.92 13.99 -32.06
CA GLY A 9 -0.68 14.26 -32.75
C GLY A 9 -0.73 13.86 -34.23
N ALA A 10 0.38 14.09 -34.92
CA ALA A 10 0.43 14.00 -36.38
C ALA A 10 0.32 12.55 -36.92
N LYS A 11 0.53 11.53 -36.08
CA LYS A 11 0.42 10.12 -36.43
C LYS A 11 -0.76 9.44 -35.75
N GLY A 12 -1.72 10.22 -35.22
CA GLY A 12 -2.89 9.71 -34.50
C GLY A 12 -2.65 9.40 -33.02
N GLU A 13 -1.50 9.76 -32.46
CA GLU A 13 -1.19 9.60 -31.04
C GLU A 13 -1.99 10.58 -30.16
N ILE A 14 -2.51 10.14 -29.01
CA ILE A 14 -3.15 11.03 -28.04
C ILE A 14 -2.08 11.56 -27.09
N VAL A 15 -1.81 12.86 -27.14
CA VAL A 15 -0.86 13.54 -26.26
C VAL A 15 -1.57 13.96 -24.98
N LEU A 16 -1.30 13.22 -23.90
CA LEU A 16 -1.79 13.57 -22.57
C LEU A 16 -1.00 14.74 -21.98
N PRO A 17 -1.67 15.75 -21.39
CA PRO A 17 -1.02 16.79 -20.60
C PRO A 17 -0.19 16.22 -19.45
N LEU A 18 0.88 16.92 -19.05
CA LEU A 18 1.77 16.47 -17.96
C LEU A 18 1.00 16.25 -16.64
N ASP A 19 0.02 17.10 -16.34
CA ASP A 19 -0.77 16.98 -15.11
C ASP A 19 -1.62 15.71 -15.11
N LEU A 20 -2.18 15.36 -16.28
CA LEU A 20 -2.95 14.12 -16.45
C LEU A 20 -2.05 12.87 -16.40
N ARG A 21 -0.83 12.96 -16.94
CA ARG A 21 0.17 11.88 -16.81
C ARG A 21 0.58 11.67 -15.36
N LYS A 22 0.79 12.74 -14.59
CA LYS A 22 1.11 12.66 -13.16
C LYS A 22 -0.07 12.09 -12.36
N LEU A 23 -1.29 12.54 -12.65
CA LEU A 23 -2.51 12.05 -12.00
C LEU A 23 -2.68 10.53 -12.18
N PHE A 24 -2.38 10.02 -13.38
CA PHE A 24 -2.46 8.59 -13.69
C PHE A 24 -1.14 7.81 -13.49
N GLY A 25 -0.07 8.46 -13.04
CA GLY A 25 1.24 7.82 -12.84
C GLY A 25 1.92 7.28 -14.11
N LEU A 26 1.58 7.83 -15.28
CA LEU A 26 2.01 7.29 -16.58
C LEU A 26 3.47 7.64 -16.91
N VAL A 27 4.20 6.65 -17.43
CA VAL A 27 5.53 6.77 -18.02
C VAL A 27 5.47 6.56 -19.55
N ALA A 28 6.59 6.83 -20.23
CA ALA A 28 6.69 6.59 -21.67
C ALA A 28 6.49 5.10 -21.98
N GLU A 29 5.83 4.80 -23.11
CA GLU A 29 5.45 3.45 -23.56
C GLU A 29 4.33 2.75 -22.77
N ASP A 30 3.66 3.46 -21.86
CA ASP A 30 2.48 2.91 -21.17
C ASP A 30 1.27 2.79 -22.08
N THR A 31 0.58 1.64 -22.02
CA THR A 31 -0.63 1.38 -22.79
C THR A 31 -1.89 1.79 -22.01
N LEU A 32 -2.79 2.50 -22.69
CA LEU A 32 -4.09 2.92 -22.14
C LEU A 32 -5.23 2.26 -22.93
N ASP A 33 -6.18 1.70 -22.20
CA ASP A 33 -7.46 1.21 -22.67
C ASP A 33 -8.47 2.36 -22.67
N LEU A 34 -9.11 2.57 -23.81
CA LEU A 34 -10.24 3.47 -23.96
C LEU A 34 -11.51 2.63 -24.03
N CYS A 35 -12.33 2.65 -22.99
CA CYS A 35 -13.62 1.96 -22.95
C CYS A 35 -14.75 2.96 -23.18
N VAL A 36 -15.69 2.63 -24.07
CA VAL A 36 -16.88 3.45 -24.28
C VAL A 36 -18.08 2.67 -23.74
N ASP A 37 -18.84 3.28 -22.83
CA ASP A 37 -20.06 2.66 -22.34
C ASP A 37 -21.23 2.83 -23.31
N SER A 38 -22.38 2.23 -22.97
CA SER A 38 -23.61 2.32 -23.75
C SER A 38 -24.22 3.73 -23.84
N GLU A 39 -23.74 4.68 -23.03
CA GLU A 39 -24.14 6.10 -23.06
C GLU A 39 -23.15 6.96 -23.85
N GLY A 40 -22.09 6.37 -24.42
CA GLY A 40 -21.05 7.08 -25.16
C GLY A 40 -20.00 7.75 -24.27
N LYS A 41 -19.95 7.45 -22.97
CA LYS A 41 -18.90 7.96 -22.08
C LYS A 41 -17.61 7.19 -22.29
N VAL A 42 -16.52 7.92 -22.49
CA VAL A 42 -15.19 7.36 -22.65
C VAL A 42 -14.49 7.29 -21.29
N PHE A 43 -14.17 6.07 -20.86
CA PHE A 43 -13.35 5.79 -19.70
C PHE A 43 -11.93 5.45 -20.16
N VAL A 44 -10.94 6.09 -19.55
CA VAL A 44 -9.53 5.78 -19.77
C VAL A 44 -9.06 4.93 -18.60
N ARG A 45 -8.57 3.73 -18.87
CA ARG A 45 -7.91 2.85 -17.88
C ARG A 45 -6.55 2.42 -18.43
N THR A 46 -5.61 1.99 -17.61
CA THR A 46 -4.33 1.45 -18.10
C THR A 46 -4.55 0.04 -18.66
N ALA A 47 -4.25 -0.18 -19.94
CA ALA A 47 -4.51 -1.44 -20.67
C ALA A 47 -3.66 -2.59 -20.13
N GLU A 48 -2.43 -2.28 -19.73
CA GLU A 48 -1.58 -3.13 -18.94
C GLU A 48 -0.92 -2.24 -17.90
N ARG A 49 -1.26 -2.53 -16.65
CA ARG A 49 -0.71 -1.94 -15.43
C ARG A 49 0.77 -1.54 -15.58
N SER A 50 0.99 -0.26 -15.85
CA SER A 50 2.25 0.47 -15.58
C SER A 50 2.49 0.54 -14.08
N VAL A 51 2.73 -0.62 -13.51
CA VAL A 51 2.96 -0.80 -12.08
C VAL A 51 4.45 -0.99 -11.96
N ARG A 52 5.14 0.05 -11.50
CA ARG A 52 6.47 -0.18 -10.94
C ARG A 52 6.29 -1.17 -9.80
N PRO A 53 6.90 -2.37 -9.88
CA PRO A 53 6.65 -3.43 -8.92
C PRO A 53 7.07 -2.99 -7.51
N LEU A 54 6.43 -3.55 -6.47
CA LEU A 54 6.79 -3.40 -5.05
C LEU A 54 8.33 -3.45 -4.91
N SER A 55 8.97 -2.30 -4.76
CA SER A 55 10.44 -2.22 -4.73
C SER A 55 10.94 -2.87 -3.44
N ASP A 56 11.58 -4.02 -3.61
CA ASP A 56 12.45 -4.73 -2.66
C ASP A 56 11.81 -5.08 -1.30
N PHE A 57 10.48 -5.02 -1.19
CA PHE A 57 9.79 -5.27 0.08
C PHE A 57 9.89 -6.73 0.51
N PHE A 58 9.58 -7.64 -0.42
CA PHE A 58 9.59 -9.09 -0.26
C PHE A 58 10.41 -9.79 -1.34
N GLU A 59 11.30 -9.07 -2.02
CA GLU A 59 11.94 -9.56 -3.24
C GLU A 59 12.80 -10.80 -3.00
N ASP A 60 13.59 -10.82 -1.93
CA ASP A 60 14.33 -11.99 -1.46
C ASP A 60 13.43 -13.17 -1.10
N LEU A 61 12.29 -12.94 -0.43
CA LEU A 61 11.32 -13.99 -0.11
C LEU A 61 10.68 -14.58 -1.37
N ILE A 62 10.28 -13.73 -2.32
CA ILE A 62 9.75 -14.15 -3.62
C ILE A 62 10.81 -14.93 -4.40
N ILE A 63 12.06 -14.45 -4.42
CA ILE A 63 13.16 -15.16 -5.08
C ILE A 63 13.38 -16.51 -4.43
N GLY A 64 13.39 -16.58 -3.09
CA GLY A 64 13.52 -17.83 -2.34
C GLY A 64 12.47 -18.87 -2.75
N ASP A 65 11.20 -18.47 -2.79
CA ASP A 65 10.10 -19.33 -3.22
C ASP A 65 10.25 -19.79 -4.68
N LEU A 66 10.56 -18.85 -5.58
CA LEU A 66 10.69 -19.16 -7.00
C LEU A 66 11.88 -20.09 -7.28
N LEU A 67 12.98 -19.94 -6.54
CA LEU A 67 14.13 -20.84 -6.62
C LEU A 67 13.78 -22.23 -6.07
N ALA A 68 13.02 -22.32 -4.98
CA ALA A 68 12.51 -23.59 -4.45
C ALA A 68 11.58 -24.31 -5.45
N ASP A 69 10.83 -23.54 -6.24
CA ASP A 69 10.02 -24.04 -7.37
C ASP A 69 10.85 -24.37 -8.64
N GLY A 70 12.18 -24.30 -8.57
CA GLY A 70 13.09 -24.61 -9.68
C GLY A 70 13.16 -23.54 -10.78
N CYS A 71 12.67 -22.32 -10.54
CA CYS A 71 12.69 -21.25 -11.53
C CYS A 71 14.07 -20.62 -11.63
N THR A 72 14.61 -20.50 -12.85
CA THR A 72 15.93 -19.90 -13.10
C THR A 72 15.92 -18.99 -14.33
N GLY A 73 16.99 -18.20 -14.52
CA GLY A 73 17.17 -17.36 -15.72
C GLY A 73 16.01 -16.40 -15.98
N ASP A 74 15.53 -16.36 -17.22
CA ASP A 74 14.45 -15.44 -17.62
C ASP A 74 13.07 -15.86 -17.10
N CYS A 75 12.87 -17.14 -16.78
CA CYS A 75 11.68 -17.62 -16.08
C CYS A 75 11.58 -16.99 -14.68
N LEU A 76 12.70 -16.93 -13.95
CA LEU A 76 12.77 -16.29 -12.64
C LEU A 76 12.41 -14.80 -12.72
N LYS A 77 13.02 -14.05 -13.65
CA LYS A 77 12.74 -12.61 -13.82
C LYS A 77 11.26 -12.33 -14.11
N THR A 78 10.68 -13.12 -15.02
CA THR A 78 9.28 -12.97 -15.44
C THR A 78 8.32 -13.29 -14.29
N LYS A 79 8.55 -14.41 -13.58
CA LYS A 79 7.72 -14.78 -12.42
C LYS A 79 7.90 -13.82 -11.25
N LEU A 80 9.11 -13.32 -11.01
CA LEU A 80 9.38 -12.32 -9.98
C LEU A 80 8.57 -11.06 -10.22
N LEU A 81 8.60 -10.52 -11.45
CA LEU A 81 7.79 -9.36 -11.83
C LEU A 81 6.30 -9.64 -11.59
N LYS A 82 5.80 -10.79 -12.08
CA LYS A 82 4.39 -11.19 -11.90
C LYS A 82 3.99 -11.25 -10.42
N CYS A 83 4.83 -11.84 -9.55
CA CYS A 83 4.59 -11.88 -8.11
C CYS A 83 4.57 -10.49 -7.48
N LYS A 84 5.51 -9.61 -7.83
CA LYS A 84 5.55 -8.23 -7.31
C LYS A 84 4.31 -7.42 -7.73
N LEU A 85 3.85 -7.59 -8.98
CA LEU A 85 2.60 -6.99 -9.48
C LEU A 85 1.38 -7.49 -8.70
N LYS A 86 1.32 -8.81 -8.45
CA LYS A 86 0.24 -9.45 -7.70
C LYS A 86 0.13 -8.88 -6.29
N LEU A 87 1.25 -8.81 -5.57
CA LEU A 87 1.30 -8.26 -4.21
C LEU A 87 0.97 -6.76 -4.17
N SER A 88 1.39 -5.98 -5.18
CA SER A 88 1.03 -4.56 -5.25
C SER A 88 -0.49 -4.40 -5.36
N THR A 89 -1.13 -5.22 -6.18
CA THR A 89 -2.59 -5.22 -6.35
C THR A 89 -3.31 -5.55 -5.06
N VAL A 90 -2.78 -6.50 -4.29
CA VAL A 90 -3.35 -6.84 -2.98
C VAL A 90 -3.26 -5.62 -2.07
N LEU A 91 -2.10 -4.95 -1.97
CA LEU A 91 -1.97 -3.75 -1.13
C LEU A 91 -2.91 -2.61 -1.55
N ASP A 92 -3.12 -2.40 -2.84
CA ASP A 92 -4.10 -1.41 -3.31
C ASP A 92 -5.52 -1.79 -2.88
N ARG A 93 -5.89 -3.06 -3.06
CA ARG A 93 -7.20 -3.57 -2.61
C ARG A 93 -7.36 -3.40 -1.10
N LEU A 94 -6.31 -3.67 -0.32
CA LEU A 94 -6.34 -3.48 1.13
C LEU A 94 -6.48 -2.02 1.50
N SER A 95 -5.85 -1.11 0.76
CA SER A 95 -5.97 0.33 0.97
C SER A 95 -7.40 0.80 0.73
N GLU A 96 -8.03 0.36 -0.36
CA GLU A 96 -9.42 0.68 -0.67
C GLU A 96 -10.40 0.10 0.36
N GLU A 97 -10.24 -1.19 0.70
CA GLU A 97 -11.03 -1.87 1.74
C GLU A 97 -10.93 -1.12 3.08
N ALA A 98 -9.72 -0.70 3.46
CA ALA A 98 -9.47 -0.04 4.72
C ALA A 98 -10.00 1.40 4.76
N HIS A 99 -9.90 2.15 3.65
CA HIS A 99 -10.53 3.47 3.51
C HIS A 99 -12.05 3.38 3.60
N ARG A 100 -12.65 2.40 2.93
CA ARG A 100 -14.10 2.14 2.99
C ARG A 100 -14.54 1.77 4.40
N ALA A 101 -13.80 0.91 5.09
CA ALA A 101 -14.06 0.57 6.49
C ALA A 101 -14.04 1.83 7.37
N HIS A 102 -13.09 2.73 7.16
CA HIS A 102 -13.05 4.02 7.87
C HIS A 102 -14.30 4.88 7.60
N LYS A 103 -14.68 5.07 6.33
CA LYS A 103 -15.89 5.83 5.96
C LYS A 103 -17.17 5.25 6.58
N ASN A 104 -17.20 3.94 6.80
CA ASN A 104 -18.33 3.23 7.40
C ASN A 104 -18.29 3.17 8.94
N GLY A 105 -17.33 3.82 9.59
CA GLY A 105 -17.17 3.78 11.05
C GLY A 105 -16.65 2.43 11.58
N GLN A 106 -16.10 1.57 10.70
CA GLN A 106 -15.53 0.26 11.03
C GLN A 106 -14.01 0.34 11.27
N SER A 107 -13.54 1.49 11.75
CA SER A 107 -12.16 1.74 12.11
C SER A 107 -12.13 2.50 13.43
N MET A 108 -11.06 2.35 14.21
CA MET A 108 -10.87 3.07 15.46
C MET A 108 -9.50 3.72 15.51
N LYS A 109 -9.35 4.77 16.32
CA LYS A 109 -8.04 5.40 16.53
C LYS A 109 -7.12 4.42 17.22
N TRP A 110 -5.83 4.41 16.84
CA TRP A 110 -4.90 3.40 17.36
C TRP A 110 -4.75 3.41 18.88
N TRP A 111 -4.90 4.56 19.54
CA TRP A 111 -4.84 4.66 21.00
C TRP A 111 -6.10 4.15 21.72
N GLU A 112 -7.16 3.85 21.00
CA GLU A 112 -8.41 3.30 21.55
C GLU A 112 -8.41 1.76 21.56
N THR A 113 -7.42 1.13 20.92
CA THR A 113 -7.34 -0.33 20.83
C THR A 113 -6.93 -0.95 22.16
N GLN A 114 -7.65 -2.00 22.57
CA GLN A 114 -7.31 -2.76 23.77
C GLN A 114 -5.98 -3.51 23.63
N ALA A 115 -5.54 -3.80 22.40
CA ALA A 115 -4.26 -4.47 22.14
C ALA A 115 -3.04 -3.69 22.64
N LEU A 116 -3.18 -2.37 22.87
CA LEU A 116 -2.10 -1.51 23.36
C LEU A 116 -2.38 -0.93 24.75
N ALA A 117 -3.40 -1.44 25.47
CA ALA A 117 -3.82 -0.89 26.76
C ALA A 117 -2.71 -0.92 27.82
N SER A 118 -1.82 -1.92 27.80
CA SER A 118 -0.69 -2.03 28.74
C SER A 118 0.41 -0.98 28.51
N GLN A 119 0.41 -0.30 27.35
CA GLN A 119 1.51 0.59 26.95
C GLN A 119 1.42 2.02 27.49
N SER A 120 0.53 2.29 28.48
CA SER A 120 0.38 3.60 29.14
C SER A 120 0.37 4.78 28.15
N ILE A 121 -0.51 4.71 27.16
CA ILE A 121 -0.56 5.70 26.07
C ILE A 121 -1.16 7.01 26.60
N ASN A 122 -0.30 8.01 26.83
CA ASN A 122 -0.76 9.36 27.11
C ASN A 122 -1.55 9.91 25.91
N LYS A 123 -2.84 10.18 26.11
CA LYS A 123 -3.84 10.68 25.15
C LYS A 123 -3.57 12.13 24.73
N THR A 124 -2.39 12.36 24.16
CA THR A 124 -1.89 13.66 23.72
C THR A 124 -1.46 13.60 22.26
N SER A 125 -2.24 12.92 21.40
CA SER A 125 -2.01 13.02 19.96
C SER A 125 -2.27 14.48 19.53
N LYS A 126 -1.18 15.16 19.18
CA LYS A 126 -1.15 16.51 18.59
C LYS A 126 -0.74 16.46 17.11
N GLY A 127 -0.67 15.27 16.53
CA GLY A 127 -0.22 15.12 15.15
C GLY A 127 -1.25 15.61 14.14
N ILE A 128 -0.76 15.84 12.93
CA ILE A 128 -1.53 16.36 11.81
C ILE A 128 -2.48 15.29 11.28
N TYR A 129 -2.08 14.02 11.35
CA TYR A 129 -2.83 12.89 10.82
C TYR A 129 -3.50 12.04 11.90
N ASP A 130 -4.70 11.56 11.60
CA ASP A 130 -5.38 10.52 12.37
C ASP A 130 -4.94 9.12 11.91
N VAL A 131 -4.31 8.36 12.81
CA VAL A 131 -3.89 6.97 12.54
C VAL A 131 -5.00 6.01 12.97
N MET A 132 -5.61 5.36 11.98
CA MET A 132 -6.77 4.49 12.14
C MET A 132 -6.40 3.02 11.94
N LEU A 133 -6.98 2.17 12.79
CA LEU A 133 -6.89 0.72 12.72
C LEU A 133 -8.21 0.13 12.24
N THR A 134 -8.13 -0.85 11.36
CA THR A 134 -9.26 -1.69 10.95
C THR A 134 -9.28 -2.95 11.81
N THR A 135 -10.38 -3.73 11.74
CA THR A 135 -10.45 -5.05 12.41
C THR A 135 -9.26 -5.95 12.07
N ARG A 136 -8.75 -5.87 10.83
CA ARG A 136 -7.57 -6.64 10.41
C ARG A 136 -6.31 -6.18 11.14
N SER A 137 -6.01 -4.89 11.14
CA SER A 137 -4.81 -4.39 11.83
C SER A 137 -4.92 -4.50 13.36
N ILE A 138 -6.13 -4.51 13.92
CA ILE A 138 -6.33 -4.86 15.34
C ILE A 138 -5.98 -6.32 15.59
N HIS A 139 -6.48 -7.25 14.77
CA HIS A 139 -6.14 -8.67 14.88
C HIS A 139 -4.62 -8.90 14.76
N ASP A 140 -3.96 -8.15 13.87
CA ASP A 140 -2.51 -8.17 13.73
C ASP A 140 -1.79 -7.77 15.01
N LEU A 141 -2.29 -6.77 15.74
CA LEU A 141 -1.72 -6.37 17.02
C LEU A 141 -1.99 -7.41 18.11
N VAL A 142 -3.19 -8.01 18.14
CA VAL A 142 -3.57 -8.99 19.18
C VAL A 142 -2.69 -10.24 19.17
N VAL A 143 -2.20 -10.66 18.00
CA VAL A 143 -1.33 -11.84 17.89
C VAL A 143 0.13 -11.57 18.23
N LEU A 144 0.50 -10.30 18.47
CA LEU A 144 1.86 -9.93 18.88
C LEU A 144 2.05 -10.11 20.38
N ARG A 145 3.28 -10.47 20.77
CA ARG A 145 3.69 -10.54 22.17
C ARG A 145 3.86 -9.13 22.75
N GLU A 146 3.80 -9.02 24.07
CA GLU A 146 3.95 -7.73 24.75
C GLU A 146 5.28 -7.01 24.42
N GLU A 147 6.38 -7.77 24.32
CA GLU A 147 7.69 -7.26 23.91
C GLU A 147 7.68 -6.67 22.49
N GLU A 148 6.89 -7.25 21.59
CA GLU A 148 6.76 -6.84 20.19
C GLU A 148 5.86 -5.59 20.06
N LEU A 149 4.88 -5.45 20.96
CA LEU A 149 3.96 -4.32 21.02
C LEU A 149 4.60 -3.05 21.57
N ARG A 150 5.71 -3.15 22.30
CA ARG A 150 6.38 -2.02 22.97
C ARG A 150 6.77 -0.88 22.02
N GLU A 151 7.20 -1.21 20.80
CA GLU A 151 7.65 -0.23 19.80
C GLU A 151 6.50 0.41 19.01
N ILE A 152 5.33 -0.24 18.97
CA ILE A 152 4.18 0.17 18.14
C ILE A 152 3.66 1.58 18.49
N PRO A 153 3.47 1.97 19.76
CA PRO A 153 3.01 3.32 20.10
C PRO A 153 3.96 4.42 19.61
N ALA A 154 5.28 4.19 19.63
CA ALA A 154 6.26 5.15 19.13
C ALA A 154 6.13 5.29 17.62
N VAL A 155 6.01 4.16 16.90
CA VAL A 155 5.76 4.15 15.45
C VAL A 155 4.50 4.92 15.09
N PHE A 156 3.37 4.63 15.75
CA PHE A 156 2.10 5.30 15.44
C PHE A 156 2.13 6.80 15.77
N LYS A 157 2.76 7.22 16.86
CA LYS A 157 3.00 8.65 17.14
C LYS A 157 3.82 9.33 16.04
N SER A 158 4.87 8.67 15.54
CA SER A 158 5.65 9.22 14.42
C SER A 158 4.81 9.35 13.14
N LEU A 159 3.92 8.39 12.87
CA LEU A 159 2.99 8.45 11.73
C LEU A 159 2.05 9.65 11.81
N GLU A 160 1.54 9.99 12.99
CA GLU A 160 0.67 11.16 13.16
C GLU A 160 1.38 12.48 12.81
N GLN A 161 2.71 12.55 12.96
CA GLN A 161 3.51 13.76 12.73
C GLN A 161 3.97 13.88 11.27
N ASP A 162 4.62 12.84 10.76
CA ASP A 162 5.14 12.81 9.39
C ASP A 162 5.05 11.39 8.82
N PRO A 163 3.94 11.05 8.14
CA PRO A 163 3.80 9.73 7.52
C PRO A 163 4.68 9.57 6.28
N SER A 164 5.26 10.63 5.74
CA SER A 164 6.12 10.57 4.54
C SER A 164 7.60 10.31 4.86
N ALA A 165 7.98 10.40 6.15
CA ALA A 165 9.34 10.13 6.63
C ALA A 165 9.82 8.69 6.38
N PHE A 166 8.90 7.75 6.13
CA PHE A 166 9.20 6.34 5.99
C PHE A 166 9.30 5.88 4.52
N LYS A 167 9.80 4.66 4.28
CA LYS A 167 10.01 4.16 2.91
C LYS A 167 8.66 3.94 2.23
N ARG A 168 8.40 4.69 1.17
CA ARG A 168 7.27 4.48 0.25
C ARG A 168 7.40 3.11 -0.44
N LEU A 169 6.31 2.34 -0.43
CA LEU A 169 6.17 1.16 -1.26
C LEU A 169 5.74 1.62 -2.65
N LYS A 170 6.48 1.20 -3.69
CA LYS A 170 6.06 1.47 -5.07
C LYS A 170 4.81 0.65 -5.36
N GLY A 171 3.74 1.35 -5.72
CA GLY A 171 2.43 0.80 -6.09
C GLY A 171 1.67 1.83 -6.92
N PRO A 172 0.64 1.40 -7.66
CA PRO A 172 0.00 2.21 -8.70
C PRO A 172 -1.00 3.23 -8.19
N TYR A 173 -1.78 2.93 -7.15
CA TYR A 173 -2.97 3.74 -6.83
C TYR A 173 -2.85 4.49 -5.51
N TYR A 174 -2.39 3.82 -4.46
CA TYR A 174 -2.39 4.40 -3.14
C TYR A 174 -0.98 4.75 -2.64
N GLU A 175 -0.89 5.85 -1.89
CA GLU A 175 0.34 6.25 -1.22
C GLU A 175 0.61 5.34 -0.01
N THR A 176 1.13 4.15 -0.32
CA THR A 176 1.43 3.10 0.67
C THR A 176 2.88 3.19 1.10
N TYR A 177 3.13 3.04 2.40
CA TYR A 177 4.44 3.14 3.03
C TYR A 177 4.69 1.98 3.98
N ARG A 178 5.95 1.81 4.37
CA ARG A 178 6.37 0.84 5.40
C ARG A 178 7.19 1.51 6.50
N VAL A 179 6.88 1.18 7.75
CA VAL A 179 7.79 1.37 8.87
C VAL A 179 8.50 0.05 9.16
N SER A 180 9.79 0.14 9.49
CA SER A 180 10.66 -0.98 9.80
C SER A 180 11.14 -0.83 11.23
N PHE A 181 10.90 -1.83 12.08
CA PHE A 181 11.41 -1.84 13.45
C PHE A 181 11.85 -3.25 13.85
N ARG A 182 12.72 -3.35 14.86
CA ARG A 182 13.24 -4.64 15.34
C ARG A 182 12.81 -4.87 16.77
N CYS A 183 12.45 -6.11 17.07
CA CYS A 183 12.26 -6.59 18.43
C CYS A 183 13.13 -7.86 18.60
N GLY A 184 14.18 -7.76 19.41
CA GLY A 184 15.22 -8.79 19.51
C GLY A 184 15.87 -9.08 18.15
N CYS A 185 15.86 -10.35 17.74
CA CYS A 185 16.43 -10.82 16.48
C CYS A 185 15.44 -10.78 15.30
N LYS A 186 14.19 -10.36 15.52
CA LYS A 186 13.14 -10.37 14.50
C LYS A 186 12.88 -8.97 13.95
N GLU A 187 12.56 -8.91 12.66
CA GLU A 187 12.22 -7.69 11.97
C GLU A 187 10.71 -7.61 11.73
N TYR A 188 10.12 -6.53 12.24
CA TYR A 188 8.70 -6.24 12.13
C TYR A 188 8.46 -5.07 11.17
N ARG A 189 7.21 -4.99 10.71
CA ARG A 189 6.76 -4.00 9.75
C ARG A 189 5.38 -3.50 10.13
N VAL A 190 5.16 -2.20 9.91
CA VAL A 190 3.83 -1.59 9.79
C VAL A 190 3.69 -1.17 8.33
N VAL A 191 2.65 -1.65 7.65
CA VAL A 191 2.28 -1.19 6.31
C VAL A 191 1.02 -0.35 6.42
N TYR A 192 1.05 0.85 5.85
CA TYR A 192 -0.04 1.82 5.98
C TYR A 192 -0.19 2.65 4.70
N THR A 193 -1.37 3.24 4.55
CA THR A 193 -1.71 4.13 3.43
C THR A 193 -2.06 5.52 3.94
N VAL A 194 -1.57 6.54 3.24
CA VAL A 194 -1.84 7.95 3.53
C VAL A 194 -2.96 8.46 2.61
N PHE A 195 -4.01 8.99 3.22
CA PHE A 195 -5.09 9.70 2.56
C PHE A 195 -4.97 11.19 2.91
N ALA A 196 -4.00 11.85 2.27
CA ALA A 196 -3.64 13.24 2.56
C ALA A 196 -4.81 14.25 2.56
N PRO A 197 -5.79 14.18 1.62
CA PRO A 197 -6.94 15.10 1.64
C PRO A 197 -7.81 15.01 2.90
N GLU A 198 -7.72 13.90 3.64
CA GLU A 198 -8.50 13.63 4.84
C GLU A 198 -7.67 13.72 6.13
N ASN A 199 -6.38 14.06 6.03
CA ASN A 199 -5.41 13.93 7.12
C ASN A 199 -5.50 12.55 7.80
N LEU A 200 -5.67 11.50 7.00
CA LEU A 200 -5.96 10.16 7.47
C LEU A 200 -4.81 9.21 7.11
N ILE A 201 -4.47 8.35 8.05
CA ILE A 201 -3.58 7.21 7.86
C ILE A 201 -4.36 5.96 8.24
N VAL A 202 -4.38 4.96 7.36
CA VAL A 202 -4.98 3.67 7.69
C VAL A 202 -3.91 2.59 7.70
N VAL A 203 -3.77 1.90 8.83
CA VAL A 203 -2.84 0.78 8.98
C VAL A 203 -3.45 -0.47 8.33
N LEU A 204 -2.78 -0.97 7.30
CA LEU A 204 -3.22 -2.12 6.52
C LEU A 204 -2.86 -3.43 7.21
N THR A 205 -1.63 -3.53 7.71
CA THR A 205 -1.14 -4.73 8.40
C THR A 205 0.08 -4.44 9.27
N VAL A 206 0.24 -5.24 10.33
CA VAL A 206 1.38 -5.18 11.26
C VAL A 206 1.89 -6.59 11.53
N GLY A 207 3.21 -6.79 11.58
CA GLY A 207 3.77 -8.08 11.97
C GLY A 207 5.19 -8.34 11.51
N ALA A 208 5.67 -9.54 11.81
CA ALA A 208 6.95 -10.03 11.32
C ALA A 208 6.94 -10.13 9.79
N ARG A 209 8.06 -9.76 9.16
CA ARG A 209 8.16 -9.63 7.71
C ARG A 209 7.72 -10.88 6.95
N GLU A 210 8.16 -12.05 7.37
CA GLU A 210 7.87 -13.34 6.74
C GLU A 210 6.38 -13.70 6.88
N VAL A 211 5.79 -13.43 8.05
CA VAL A 211 4.36 -13.66 8.31
C VAL A 211 3.49 -12.77 7.42
N LEU A 212 3.89 -11.51 7.25
CA LEU A 212 3.19 -10.59 6.35
C LEU A 212 3.27 -11.06 4.89
N TYR A 213 4.44 -11.54 4.46
CA TYR A 213 4.62 -12.08 3.11
C TYR A 213 3.68 -13.25 2.82
N GLU A 214 3.69 -14.26 3.69
CA GLU A 214 2.84 -15.45 3.52
C GLU A 214 1.35 -15.09 3.49
N ARG A 215 0.93 -14.18 4.38
CA ARG A 215 -0.47 -13.76 4.40
C ARG A 215 -0.87 -13.01 3.13
N LEU A 216 -0.05 -12.07 2.67
CA LEU A 216 -0.34 -11.31 1.45
C LEU A 216 -0.31 -12.21 0.22
N LYS A 217 0.54 -13.24 0.21
CA LYS A 217 0.60 -14.28 -0.82
C LYS A 217 -0.68 -15.12 -0.85
N CYS A 218 -1.27 -15.49 0.30
CA CYS A 218 -2.54 -16.24 0.35
C CYS A 218 -3.76 -15.44 -0.10
N ILE A 219 -3.72 -14.11 0.03
CA ILE A 219 -4.80 -13.21 -0.41
C ILE A 219 -4.78 -13.00 -1.92
N ALA A 220 -3.60 -13.14 -2.51
CA ALA A 220 -3.32 -12.95 -3.91
C ALA A 220 -3.77 -14.16 -4.71
#